data_AF-A0A455VM98-F1
#
_entry.id   AF-A0A455VM98-F1
#
_cell.length_a   1.000
_cell.length_b   1.000
_cell.length_c   1.000
_cell.angle_alpha   90.00
_cell.angle_beta   90.00
_cell.angle_gamma   90.00
#
_symmetry.space_group_name_H-M   'P 1'
#
loop_
_entity.id
_entity.type
_entity.pdbx_description
1 polymer ?
#
loop_
_entity_poly.entity_id
_entity_poly.type
_entity_poly.pdbx_seq_one_letter_code
_entity_poly.pdbx_strand_id
1 'polypeptide(L)'
;MRYFSLPPLHLLASVDANDPQIFKAGFGADSAKGVGIGIFDSKGNLLIPNSVPSSQYPILDGKSVLYFTAKYRAVSEEIVAGNASAAVNFAVIYQ
;
A
#
# COMPACT_ATOMS: atom_id res chain seq x y z
N MET A 1 15.02 -28.29 14.22
CA MET A 1 14.61 -26.88 14.10
C MET A 1 14.25 -26.61 12.66
N ARG A 2 12.98 -26.36 12.34
CA ARG A 2 12.58 -25.87 11.00
C ARG A 2 12.68 -24.35 11.03
N TYR A 3 13.43 -23.78 10.08
CA TYR A 3 13.55 -22.34 9.92
C TYR A 3 12.23 -21.79 9.36
N PHE A 4 11.54 -20.95 10.12
CA PHE A 4 10.46 -20.12 9.60
C PHE A 4 11.12 -18.91 8.93
N SER A 5 11.04 -18.81 7.60
CA SER A 5 11.47 -17.60 6.88
C SER A 5 10.31 -16.61 6.87
N LEU A 6 10.58 -15.34 7.22
CA LEU A 6 9.61 -14.26 7.14
C LEU A 6 9.83 -13.54 5.80
N PRO A 7 9.02 -13.79 4.75
CA PRO A 7 9.23 -13.15 3.48
C PRO A 7 8.98 -11.63 3.59
N PRO A 8 9.77 -10.81 2.89
CA PRO A 8 9.43 -9.42 2.65
C PRO A 8 8.14 -9.32 1.83
N LEU A 9 7.29 -8.36 2.19
CA LEU A 9 6.14 -7.94 1.37
C LEU A 9 6.39 -6.55 0.80
N HIS A 10 6.38 -6.44 -0.52
CA HIS A 10 6.48 -5.17 -1.24
C HIS A 10 5.11 -4.74 -1.77
N LEU A 11 4.85 -3.45 -1.73
CA LEU A 11 3.72 -2.83 -2.43
C LEU A 11 4.23 -2.02 -3.61
N LEU A 12 3.79 -2.35 -4.82
CA LEU A 12 4.29 -1.73 -6.05
C LEU A 12 3.15 -1.07 -6.82
N ALA A 13 3.26 0.24 -7.04
CA ALA A 13 2.37 1.03 -7.90
C ALA A 13 2.90 2.48 -8.03
N SER A 14 2.20 3.30 -8.83
CA SER A 14 2.47 4.74 -8.92
C SER A 14 2.15 5.45 -7.60
N VAL A 15 3.05 6.34 -7.22
CA VAL A 15 2.90 7.18 -6.02
C VAL A 15 2.18 8.48 -6.33
N ASP A 16 1.55 9.06 -5.32
CA ASP A 16 1.05 10.42 -5.43
C ASP A 16 2.21 11.42 -5.60
N ALA A 17 2.00 12.47 -6.38
CA ALA A 17 3.04 13.45 -6.71
C ALA A 17 3.31 14.42 -5.54
N ASN A 18 2.31 14.71 -4.73
CA ASN A 18 2.40 15.63 -3.60
C ASN A 18 2.76 14.89 -2.30
N ASP A 19 2.37 13.62 -2.16
CA ASP A 19 2.80 12.73 -1.07
C ASP A 19 3.32 11.38 -1.61
N PRO A 20 4.64 11.25 -1.86
CA PRO A 20 5.24 10.00 -2.34
C PRO A 20 5.11 8.80 -1.38
N GLN A 21 4.63 9.01 -0.15
CA GLN A 21 4.43 7.94 0.82
C GLN A 21 3.12 7.17 0.63
N ILE A 22 2.26 7.59 -0.31
CA ILE A 22 0.97 6.97 -0.60
C ILE A 22 0.80 6.72 -2.10
N PHE A 23 -0.20 5.89 -2.45
CA PHE A 23 -0.53 5.58 -3.83
C PHE A 23 -1.31 6.72 -4.47
N LYS A 24 -1.05 6.96 -5.76
CA LYS A 24 -1.88 7.83 -6.58
C LYS A 24 -3.30 7.29 -6.64
N ALA A 25 -4.28 8.16 -6.44
CA ALA A 25 -5.69 7.83 -6.68
C ALA A 25 -6.15 8.36 -8.04
N GLY A 26 -6.93 7.55 -8.74
CA GLY A 26 -7.62 7.92 -9.96
C GLY A 26 -6.88 7.59 -11.26
N PHE A 27 -7.68 7.24 -12.27
CA PHE A 27 -7.22 7.01 -13.63
C PHE A 27 -7.96 7.92 -14.61
N GLY A 28 -7.24 8.40 -15.65
CA GLY A 28 -7.84 9.21 -16.72
C GLY A 28 -8.19 10.65 -16.32
N ALA A 29 -8.93 11.32 -17.21
CA ALA A 29 -9.27 12.74 -17.09
C ALA A 29 -10.23 13.05 -15.93
N ASP A 30 -11.09 12.10 -15.58
CA ASP A 30 -12.07 12.22 -14.49
C ASP A 30 -11.50 11.82 -13.12
N SER A 31 -10.18 11.74 -12.99
CA SER A 31 -9.52 11.37 -11.72
C SER A 31 -9.78 12.42 -10.63
N ALA A 32 -10.03 11.94 -9.42
CA ALA A 32 -10.12 12.78 -8.24
C ALA A 32 -8.80 13.52 -8.03
N LYS A 33 -8.88 14.77 -7.54
CA LYS A 33 -7.71 15.60 -7.26
C LYS A 33 -7.61 15.88 -5.77
N GLY A 34 -6.38 15.99 -5.28
CA GLY A 34 -6.11 16.32 -3.88
C GLY A 34 -6.25 15.14 -2.92
N VAL A 35 -6.41 13.92 -3.42
CA VAL A 35 -6.46 12.69 -2.61
C VAL A 35 -5.56 11.61 -3.18
N GLY A 36 -4.93 10.84 -2.29
CA GLY A 36 -4.28 9.58 -2.59
C GLY A 36 -4.79 8.45 -1.68
N ILE A 37 -4.22 7.26 -1.80
CA ILE A 37 -4.61 6.08 -1.01
C ILE A 37 -3.41 5.60 -0.19
N GLY A 38 -3.55 5.58 1.13
CA GLY A 38 -2.59 4.93 2.03
C GLY A 38 -3.01 3.50 2.35
N ILE A 39 -2.05 2.58 2.40
CA ILE A 39 -2.24 1.22 2.91
C ILE A 39 -1.51 1.09 4.24
N PHE A 40 -2.20 0.57 5.24
CA PHE A 40 -1.70 0.46 6.62
C PHE A 40 -1.67 -1.01 7.04
N ASP A 41 -0.65 -1.39 7.80
CA ASP A 41 -0.58 -2.71 8.43
C ASP A 41 -1.59 -2.85 9.58
N SER A 42 -1.65 -4.05 10.19
CA SER A 42 -2.55 -4.33 11.31
C SER A 42 -2.26 -3.53 12.58
N LYS A 43 -1.08 -2.90 12.69
CA LYS A 43 -0.69 -2.02 13.79
C LYS A 43 -0.97 -0.54 13.47
N GLY A 44 -1.47 -0.24 12.26
CA GLY A 44 -1.73 1.11 11.79
C GLY A 44 -0.51 1.83 11.23
N ASN A 45 0.60 1.13 10.97
CA ASN A 45 1.77 1.73 10.31
C ASN A 45 1.51 1.87 8.82
N LEU A 46 1.89 3.01 8.25
CA LEU A 46 1.82 3.24 6.81
C LEU A 46 2.84 2.37 6.08
N LEU A 47 2.39 1.66 5.05
CA LEU A 47 3.26 0.90 4.15
C LEU A 47 3.60 1.76 2.93
N ILE A 48 4.83 2.28 2.92
CA ILE A 48 5.32 3.20 1.87
C ILE A 48 5.47 2.43 0.54
N PRO A 49 4.85 2.90 -0.57
CA PRO A 49 4.99 2.30 -1.89
C PRO A 49 6.45 2.19 -2.35
N ASN A 50 6.78 1.12 -3.08
CA ASN A 50 8.08 0.92 -3.73
C ASN A 50 9.28 0.97 -2.76
N SER A 51 9.05 0.90 -1.45
CA SER A 51 10.10 0.93 -0.44
C SER A 51 10.62 -0.47 -0.12
N VAL A 52 11.81 -0.53 0.49
CA VAL A 52 12.33 -1.77 1.06
C VAL A 52 11.41 -2.19 2.22
N PRO A 53 10.93 -3.44 2.27
CA PRO A 53 9.99 -3.86 3.30
C PRO A 53 10.62 -3.73 4.67
N SER A 54 10.04 -2.85 5.49
CA SER A 54 10.37 -2.76 6.91
C SER A 54 9.74 -3.89 7.72
N SER A 55 8.68 -4.51 7.17
CA SER A 55 7.79 -5.42 7.87
C SER A 55 7.98 -6.84 7.35
N GLN A 56 8.51 -7.70 8.22
CA GLN A 56 8.60 -9.13 8.01
C GLN A 56 7.29 -9.76 8.49
N TYR A 57 6.58 -10.46 7.60
CA TYR A 57 5.30 -11.08 7.94
C TYR A 57 5.49 -12.57 8.22
N PRO A 58 4.95 -13.09 9.33
CA PRO A 58 4.97 -14.53 9.60
C PRO A 58 4.11 -15.26 8.58
N ILE A 59 4.77 -16.04 7.72
CA ILE A 59 4.11 -17.11 6.98
C ILE A 59 4.19 -18.36 7.85
N LEU A 60 3.03 -18.80 8.35
CA LEU A 60 2.89 -20.05 9.09
C LEU A 60 2.68 -21.20 8.11
N ASP A 61 3.17 -22.40 8.49
CA ASP A 61 2.84 -23.65 7.79
C ASP A 61 1.30 -23.80 7.76
N GLY A 62 0.71 -23.77 6.56
CA GLY A 62 -0.74 -23.75 6.36
C GLY A 62 -1.27 -22.40 5.86
N LYS A 63 -2.38 -21.92 6.43
CA LYS A 63 -3.03 -20.68 6.00
C LYS A 63 -2.47 -19.48 6.78
N SER A 64 -1.89 -18.52 6.06
CA SER A 64 -1.50 -17.22 6.60
C SER A 64 -2.48 -16.14 6.14
N VAL A 65 -2.94 -15.31 7.07
CA VAL A 65 -3.84 -14.17 6.79
C VAL A 65 -3.15 -12.90 7.25
N LEU A 66 -2.96 -11.96 6.32
CA LEU A 66 -2.37 -10.66 6.59
C LEU A 66 -3.46 -9.59 6.50
N TYR A 67 -3.58 -8.78 7.54
CA TYR A 67 -4.60 -7.73 7.61
C TYR A 67 -4.00 -6.39 7.23
N PHE A 68 -4.67 -5.73 6.28
CA PHE A 68 -4.32 -4.38 5.83
C PHE A 68 -5.58 -3.51 5.80
N THR A 69 -5.40 -2.22 5.97
CA THR A 69 -6.47 -1.23 5.82
C THR A 69 -6.08 -0.22 4.74
N ALA A 70 -6.99 0.07 3.82
CA ALA A 70 -6.83 1.16 2.85
C ALA A 70 -7.66 2.37 3.29
N LYS A 71 -7.10 3.58 3.19
CA LYS A 71 -7.79 4.84 3.48
C LYS A 71 -7.42 5.91 2.47
N TYR A 72 -8.37 6.78 2.12
CA TYR A 72 -8.06 8.02 1.43
C TYR A 72 -7.28 8.97 2.34
N ARG A 73 -6.28 9.65 1.77
CA ARG A 73 -5.49 10.68 2.43
C ARG A 73 -5.52 11.94 1.58
N ALA A 74 -5.84 13.07 2.19
CA ALA A 74 -5.75 14.36 1.51
C ALA A 74 -4.27 14.71 1.28
N VAL A 75 -3.97 15.20 0.08
CA VAL A 75 -2.63 15.66 -0.34
C VAL A 75 -2.66 17.11 -0.86
N SER A 76 -3.82 17.75 -0.78
CA SER A 76 -4.09 19.14 -1.15
C SER A 76 -5.22 19.67 -0.25
N GLU A 77 -5.27 20.98 -0.04
CA GLU A 77 -6.39 21.65 0.62
C GLU A 77 -7.66 21.62 -0.25
N GLU A 78 -7.49 21.78 -1.56
CA GLU A 78 -8.58 21.66 -2.52
C GLU A 78 -8.72 20.20 -2.97
N ILE A 79 -9.87 19.61 -2.67
CA ILE A 79 -10.24 18.25 -3.08
C ILE A 79 -11.34 18.33 -4.12
N VAL A 80 -11.10 17.72 -5.29
CA VAL A 80 -12.08 17.63 -6.37
C VAL A 80 -12.50 16.18 -6.53
N ALA A 81 -13.82 15.95 -6.49
CA ALA A 81 -14.39 14.62 -6.66
C ALA A 81 -14.13 14.07 -8.07
N GLY A 82 -13.98 12.75 -8.15
CA GLY A 82 -13.72 12.04 -9.39
C GLY A 82 -13.45 10.56 -9.12
N ASN A 83 -12.96 9.84 -10.12
CA ASN A 83 -12.46 8.49 -9.94
C ASN A 83 -11.27 8.49 -8.99
N ALA A 84 -11.37 7.74 -7.89
CA ALA A 84 -10.32 7.60 -6.90
C ALA A 84 -9.91 6.13 -6.75
N SER A 85 -9.81 5.41 -7.87
CA SER A 85 -9.38 4.01 -7.92
C SER A 85 -7.85 3.91 -7.95
N ALA A 86 -7.28 2.81 -7.46
CA ALA A 86 -5.86 2.51 -7.62
C ALA A 86 -5.67 1.01 -7.87
N ALA A 87 -4.57 0.66 -8.54
CA ALA A 87 -4.13 -0.72 -8.73
C ALA A 87 -2.77 -0.88 -8.06
N VAL A 88 -2.66 -1.82 -7.11
CA VAL A 88 -1.45 -2.05 -6.30
C VAL A 88 -1.09 -3.52 -6.33
N ASN A 89 0.18 -3.81 -6.61
CA ASN A 89 0.70 -5.18 -6.57
C ASN A 89 1.27 -5.48 -5.17
N PHE A 90 0.86 -6.61 -4.61
CA PHE A 90 1.40 -7.18 -3.38
C PHE A 90 2.39 -8.28 -3.76
N ALA A 91 3.69 -8.01 -3.65
CA ALA A 91 4.74 -8.96 -4.01
C ALA A 91 5.35 -9.58 -2.75
N VAL A 92 5.15 -10.89 -2.59
CA VAL A 92 5.71 -11.70 -1.50
C VAL A 92 6.95 -12.42 -2.01
N ILE A 93 8.11 -12.20 -1.39
CA ILE A 93 9.39 -12.78 -1.84
C ILE A 93 9.76 -13.96 -0.94
N TYR A 94 9.74 -15.18 -1.49
CA TYR A 94 10.16 -16.38 -0.78
C TYR A 94 11.68 -16.58 -0.88
N GLN A 95 12.26 -17.19 0.16
CA GLN A 95 13.66 -17.61 0.22
C GLN A 95 13.79 -19.12 0.05
#